data_AF-A0A2D8MFT4-F1
#
_entry.id   AF-A0A2D8MFT4-F1
#
_cell.length_a   1.000
_cell.length_b   1.000
_cell.length_c   1.000
_cell.angle_alpha   90.00
_cell.angle_beta   90.00
_cell.angle_gamma   90.00
#
_symmetry.space_group_name_H-M   'P 1'
#
loop_
_entity.id
_entity.type
_entity.pdbx_description
1 polymer ?
#
loop_
_entity_poly.entity_id
_entity_poly.type
_entity_poly.pdbx_seq_one_letter_code
_entity_poly.pdbx_strand_id
1 'polypeptide(L)'
;MNIDRHDYHAAALSNRWRELLLREGTDALHDRAAALSLDELHHLEEKYEVLVRELSLCPPDGDLLPLDGVTDRRLRHALLILAAYRVRCAAGWLDLAARYGADPSNGVEPENLFAQFADAAEEFLRQRPTYWPFDDGRDPLGEDL
;
A
#
# COMPACT_ATOMS: atom_id res chain seq x y z
N MET A 1 -13.86 12.93 12.43
CA MET A 1 -13.39 12.13 11.28
C MET A 1 -12.96 10.76 11.80
N ASN A 2 -13.38 9.66 11.16
CA ASN A 2 -13.23 8.31 11.71
C ASN A 2 -11.89 7.66 11.29
N ILE A 3 -10.80 8.43 11.36
CA ILE A 3 -9.46 8.06 10.85
C ILE A 3 -8.97 6.78 11.52
N ASP A 4 -9.19 6.67 12.84
CA ASP A 4 -8.86 5.47 13.63
C ASP A 4 -9.47 4.18 13.05
N ARG A 5 -10.66 4.24 12.42
CA ARG A 5 -11.26 3.08 11.77
C ARG A 5 -10.60 2.75 10.44
N HIS A 6 -10.14 3.75 9.70
CA HIS A 6 -9.45 3.57 8.43
C HIS A 6 -8.04 2.99 8.64
N ASP A 7 -7.35 3.42 9.69
CA ASP A 7 -6.05 2.87 10.08
C ASP A 7 -6.16 1.40 10.48
N TYR A 8 -7.18 1.05 11.25
CA TYR A 8 -7.46 -0.35 11.60
C TYR A 8 -7.74 -1.21 10.35
N HIS A 9 -8.52 -0.71 9.40
CA HIS A 9 -8.82 -1.43 8.16
C HIS A 9 -7.58 -1.59 7.27
N ALA A 10 -6.76 -0.55 7.14
CA ALA A 10 -5.51 -0.61 6.40
C ALA A 10 -4.53 -1.61 7.03
N ALA A 11 -4.37 -1.58 8.36
CA ALA A 11 -3.54 -2.53 9.08
C ALA A 11 -4.04 -3.98 8.90
N ALA A 12 -5.36 -4.22 8.97
CA ALA A 12 -5.94 -5.54 8.75
C ALA A 12 -5.67 -6.07 7.33
N LEU A 13 -5.80 -5.21 6.31
CA LEU A 13 -5.52 -5.56 4.91
C LEU A 13 -4.02 -5.84 4.69
N SER A 14 -3.14 -4.97 5.16
CA SER A 14 -1.68 -5.18 5.06
C SER A 14 -1.23 -6.46 5.78
N ASN A 15 -1.79 -6.74 6.96
CA ASN A 15 -1.51 -7.98 7.70
C ASN A 15 -2.02 -9.23 6.95
N ARG A 16 -3.17 -9.16 6.29
CA ARG A 16 -3.65 -10.27 5.44
C ARG A 16 -2.67 -10.58 4.31
N TRP A 17 -2.19 -9.55 3.59
CA TRP A 17 -1.24 -9.75 2.50
C TRP A 17 0.06 -10.37 2.99
N ARG A 18 0.53 -9.93 4.18
CA ARG A 18 1.67 -10.54 4.88
C ARG A 18 1.42 -12.01 5.18
N GLU A 19 0.27 -12.36 5.76
CA GLU A 19 -0.05 -13.75 6.07
C GLU A 19 -0.11 -14.65 4.84
N LEU A 20 -0.66 -14.17 3.73
CA LEU A 20 -0.71 -14.92 2.47
C LEU A 20 0.68 -15.18 1.93
N LEU A 21 1.55 -14.16 1.95
CA LEU A 21 2.94 -14.28 1.58
C LEU A 21 3.71 -15.26 2.48
N LEU A 22 3.45 -15.24 3.79
CA LEU A 22 4.05 -16.19 4.75
C LEU A 22 3.58 -17.64 4.52
N ARG A 23 2.29 -17.83 4.21
CA ARG A 23 1.71 -19.13 3.83
C ARG A 23 2.30 -19.64 2.51
N GLU A 24 2.68 -18.73 1.62
CA GLU A 24 3.35 -19.02 0.35
C GLU A 24 4.87 -19.20 0.49
N GLY A 25 5.43 -19.34 1.69
CA GLY A 25 6.83 -19.76 1.94
C GLY A 25 7.50 -18.93 3.03
N THR A 26 7.93 -19.61 4.09
CA THR A 26 7.96 -19.04 5.44
C THR A 26 9.27 -18.34 5.85
N ASP A 27 10.40 -18.56 5.17
CA ASP A 27 11.70 -18.14 5.75
C ASP A 27 12.47 -17.08 4.94
N ALA A 28 12.00 -16.74 3.74
CA ALA A 28 12.77 -15.92 2.81
C ALA A 28 11.89 -14.88 2.09
N LEU A 29 10.86 -14.34 2.76
CA LEU A 29 10.07 -13.25 2.18
C LEU A 29 10.97 -12.06 1.86
N HIS A 30 11.91 -11.79 2.76
CA HIS A 30 12.97 -10.80 2.58
C HIS A 30 13.84 -11.12 1.36
N ASP A 31 14.38 -12.34 1.22
CA ASP A 31 15.21 -12.70 0.06
C ASP A 31 14.43 -12.71 -1.26
N ARG A 32 13.16 -13.08 -1.22
CA ARG A 32 12.28 -13.07 -2.39
C ARG A 32 11.95 -11.66 -2.84
N ALA A 33 11.76 -10.75 -1.90
CA ALA A 33 11.63 -9.32 -2.19
C ALA A 33 12.97 -8.76 -2.69
N ALA A 34 14.10 -9.11 -2.07
CA ALA A 34 15.42 -8.69 -2.55
C ALA A 34 15.75 -9.18 -3.98
N ALA A 35 15.11 -10.26 -4.44
CA ALA A 35 15.20 -10.74 -5.81
C ALA A 35 14.34 -9.96 -6.82
N LEU A 36 13.43 -9.10 -6.34
CA LEU A 36 12.66 -8.14 -7.13
C LEU A 36 13.39 -6.79 -7.12
N SER A 37 13.49 -6.13 -8.26
CA SER A 37 13.96 -4.74 -8.30
C SER A 37 12.79 -3.75 -8.22
N LEU A 38 13.06 -2.51 -7.79
CA LEU A 38 12.08 -1.42 -7.83
C LEU A 38 11.57 -1.16 -9.26
N ASP A 39 12.45 -1.25 -10.25
CA ASP A 39 12.09 -1.10 -11.67
C ASP A 39 11.11 -2.20 -12.12
N GLU A 40 11.34 -3.44 -11.67
CA GLU A 40 10.44 -4.55 -11.95
C GLU A 40 9.07 -4.34 -11.29
N LEU A 41 9.05 -3.86 -10.04
CA LEU A 41 7.80 -3.56 -9.34
C LEU A 41 7.01 -2.43 -10.03
N HIS A 42 7.66 -1.33 -10.43
CA HIS A 42 7.01 -0.28 -11.21
C HIS A 42 6.45 -0.83 -12.53
N HIS A 43 7.23 -1.60 -13.28
CA HIS A 43 6.78 -2.17 -14.54
C HIS A 43 5.57 -3.11 -14.36
N LEU A 44 5.59 -3.94 -13.30
CA LEU A 44 4.48 -4.81 -12.95
C LEU A 44 3.26 -4.01 -12.49
N GLU A 45 3.44 -2.92 -11.75
CA GLU A 45 2.35 -2.05 -11.32
C GLU A 45 1.64 -1.42 -12.51
N GLU A 46 2.37 -0.92 -13.50
CA GLU A 46 1.80 -0.38 -14.75
C GLU A 46 1.09 -1.48 -15.55
N LYS A 47 1.73 -2.63 -15.71
CA LYS A 47 1.21 -3.73 -16.53
C LYS A 47 -0.04 -4.38 -15.94
N TYR A 48 -0.12 -4.48 -14.61
CA TYR A 48 -1.20 -5.16 -13.89
C TYR A 48 -2.02 -4.19 -13.03
N GLU A 49 -2.09 -2.90 -13.41
CA GLU A 49 -2.70 -1.84 -12.61
C GLU A 49 -4.10 -2.17 -12.08
N VAL A 50 -4.95 -2.71 -12.97
CA VAL A 50 -6.33 -3.11 -12.66
C VAL A 50 -6.34 -4.23 -11.62
N LEU A 51 -5.54 -5.27 -11.83
CA LEU A 51 -5.45 -6.41 -10.92
C LEU A 51 -4.91 -5.98 -9.55
N VAL A 52 -3.86 -5.17 -9.51
CA VAL A 52 -3.31 -4.62 -8.26
C VAL A 52 -4.36 -3.79 -7.53
N ARG A 53 -5.16 -2.98 -8.25
CA ARG A 53 -6.26 -2.22 -7.66
C ARG A 53 -7.34 -3.13 -7.07
N GLU A 54 -7.76 -4.15 -7.81
CA GLU A 54 -8.75 -5.13 -7.33
C GLU A 54 -8.27 -5.86 -6.08
N LEU A 55 -7.01 -6.27 -6.04
CA LEU A 55 -6.38 -6.86 -4.86
C LEU A 55 -6.39 -5.90 -3.68
N SER A 56 -6.03 -4.63 -3.90
CA SER A 56 -5.99 -3.60 -2.84
C SER A 56 -7.36 -3.31 -2.23
N LEU A 57 -8.44 -3.55 -2.98
CA LEU A 57 -9.83 -3.33 -2.56
C LEU A 57 -10.52 -4.60 -2.03
N CYS A 58 -9.86 -5.76 -2.11
CA CYS A 58 -10.44 -7.01 -1.66
C CYS A 58 -10.56 -7.02 -0.13
N PRO A 59 -11.77 -7.23 0.44
CA PRO A 59 -11.98 -7.20 1.89
C PRO A 59 -11.19 -8.33 2.59
N PRO A 60 -10.81 -8.20 3.87
CA PRO A 60 -9.99 -9.19 4.58
C PRO A 60 -10.56 -10.61 4.61
N ASP A 61 -11.89 -10.75 4.50
CA ASP A 61 -12.59 -12.04 4.49
C ASP A 61 -13.04 -12.49 3.07
N GLY A 62 -12.72 -11.71 2.03
CA GLY A 62 -13.10 -12.01 0.65
C GLY A 62 -12.21 -13.04 -0.03
N ASP A 63 -12.71 -13.69 -1.08
CA ASP A 63 -11.91 -14.62 -1.87
C ASP A 63 -10.78 -13.92 -2.64
N LEU A 64 -9.66 -14.64 -2.82
CA LEU A 64 -8.52 -14.21 -3.64
C LEU A 64 -8.73 -14.51 -5.13
N LEU A 65 -9.98 -14.49 -5.60
CA LEU A 65 -10.36 -14.72 -7.00
C LEU A 65 -9.44 -13.98 -8.01
N PRO A 66 -8.98 -12.74 -7.74
CA PRO A 66 -8.10 -12.05 -8.68
C PRO A 66 -6.74 -12.76 -8.89
N LEU A 67 -6.30 -13.63 -7.97
CA LEU A 67 -5.05 -14.38 -8.09
C LEU A 67 -5.20 -15.79 -8.68
N ASP A 68 -6.42 -16.28 -8.93
CA ASP A 68 -6.66 -17.67 -9.34
C ASP A 68 -6.03 -18.02 -10.72
N GLY A 69 -5.72 -17.00 -11.53
CA GLY A 69 -5.01 -17.16 -12.80
C GLY A 69 -3.48 -17.00 -12.73
N VAL A 70 -2.92 -16.64 -11.56
CA VAL A 70 -1.49 -16.32 -11.42
C VAL A 70 -0.74 -17.53 -10.87
N THR A 71 -0.18 -18.34 -11.78
CA THR A 71 0.58 -19.55 -11.43
C THR A 71 2.06 -19.28 -11.16
N ASP A 72 2.61 -18.19 -11.71
CA ASP A 72 3.97 -17.75 -11.40
C ASP A 72 4.01 -17.16 -9.99
N ARG A 73 4.70 -17.87 -9.10
CA ARG A 73 4.87 -17.51 -7.70
C ARG A 73 5.62 -16.19 -7.50
N ARG A 74 6.61 -15.86 -8.35
CA ARG A 74 7.33 -14.58 -8.27
C ARG A 74 6.39 -13.43 -8.59
N LEU A 75 5.65 -13.55 -9.69
CA LEU A 75 4.64 -12.56 -10.09
C LEU A 75 3.57 -12.41 -9.01
N ARG A 76 3.06 -13.52 -8.47
CA ARG A 76 2.05 -13.51 -7.42
C ARG A 76 2.52 -12.76 -6.16
N HIS A 77 3.75 -12.98 -5.71
CA HIS A 77 4.28 -12.22 -4.58
C HIS A 77 4.43 -10.73 -4.91
N ALA A 78 4.92 -10.38 -6.10
CA ALA A 78 5.06 -8.98 -6.51
C ALA A 78 3.69 -8.27 -6.50
N LEU A 79 2.63 -8.91 -7.00
CA LEU A 79 1.27 -8.37 -6.97
C LEU A 79 0.75 -8.17 -5.54
N LEU A 80 1.05 -9.10 -4.62
CA LEU A 80 0.68 -8.99 -3.21
C LEU A 80 1.45 -7.85 -2.50
N ILE A 81 2.73 -7.68 -2.80
CA ILE A 81 3.56 -6.58 -2.31
C ILE A 81 3.00 -5.24 -2.79
N LEU A 82 2.70 -5.12 -4.10
CA LEU A 82 2.11 -3.92 -4.69
C LEU A 82 0.74 -3.57 -4.10
N ALA A 83 -0.13 -4.56 -3.88
CA ALA A 83 -1.42 -4.35 -3.25
C ALA A 83 -1.28 -3.84 -1.81
N ALA A 84 -0.38 -4.44 -1.04
CA ALA A 84 -0.10 -4.01 0.33
C ALA A 84 0.51 -2.59 0.38
N TYR A 85 1.39 -2.26 -0.56
CA TYR A 85 1.94 -0.91 -0.74
C TYR A 85 0.85 0.12 -1.01
N ARG A 86 -0.06 -0.13 -1.97
CA ARG A 86 -1.17 0.78 -2.28
C ARG A 86 -2.09 1.04 -1.08
N VAL A 87 -2.39 0.00 -0.29
CA VAL A 87 -3.19 0.15 0.92
C VAL A 87 -2.49 1.05 1.95
N ARG A 88 -1.18 0.89 2.15
CA ARG A 88 -0.39 1.78 3.05
C ARG A 88 -0.36 3.20 2.55
N CYS A 89 -0.16 3.41 1.25
CA CYS A 89 -0.21 4.74 0.64
C CYS A 89 -1.56 5.42 0.87
N ALA A 90 -2.67 4.68 0.67
CA ALA A 90 -4.01 5.21 0.94
C ALA A 90 -4.20 5.58 2.41
N ALA A 91 -3.72 4.75 3.34
CA ALA A 91 -3.80 5.03 4.78
C ALA A 91 -2.96 6.25 5.18
N GLY A 92 -1.70 6.31 4.78
CA GLY A 92 -0.81 7.44 5.06
C GLY A 92 -1.33 8.76 4.48
N TRP A 93 -1.90 8.71 3.27
CA TRP A 93 -2.58 9.87 2.69
C TRP A 93 -3.76 10.34 3.54
N LEU A 94 -4.61 9.43 4.01
CA LEU A 94 -5.77 9.77 4.84
C LEU A 94 -5.37 10.36 6.20
N ASP A 95 -4.34 9.82 6.84
CA ASP A 95 -3.81 10.35 8.09
C ASP A 95 -3.22 11.76 7.90
N LEU A 96 -2.46 12.00 6.82
CA LEU A 96 -1.93 13.34 6.54
C LEU A 96 -3.02 14.34 6.17
N ALA A 97 -3.93 13.98 5.25
CA ALA A 97 -5.09 14.83 4.93
C ALA A 97 -5.89 15.18 6.20
N ALA A 98 -5.98 14.22 7.13
CA ALA A 98 -6.62 14.45 8.41
C ALA A 98 -5.90 15.45 9.31
N ARG A 99 -4.58 15.29 9.48
CA ARG A 99 -3.74 16.18 10.31
C ARG A 99 -3.76 17.62 9.80
N TYR A 100 -3.79 17.79 8.48
CA TYR A 100 -3.90 19.10 7.84
C TYR A 100 -5.32 19.68 7.83
N GLY A 101 -6.31 18.95 8.35
CA GLY A 101 -7.70 19.42 8.39
C GLY A 101 -8.35 19.53 7.01
N ALA A 102 -7.83 18.81 6.02
CA ALA A 102 -8.34 18.77 4.64
C ALA A 102 -9.66 17.98 4.57
N ASP A 103 -10.70 18.54 5.19
CA ASP A 103 -12.03 17.96 5.27
C ASP A 103 -13.04 18.93 4.60
N PRO A 104 -13.61 18.56 3.44
CA PRO A 104 -14.61 19.37 2.75
C PRO A 104 -15.86 19.66 3.58
N SER A 105 -16.13 18.88 4.64
CA SER A 105 -17.30 19.06 5.50
C SER A 105 -17.16 20.18 6.53
N ASN A 106 -15.96 20.75 6.70
CA ASN A 106 -15.68 21.81 7.68
C ASN A 106 -16.11 23.22 7.23
N GLY A 107 -16.74 23.37 6.05
CA GLY A 107 -17.21 24.67 5.55
C GLY A 107 -16.07 25.65 5.24
N VAL A 108 -14.89 25.12 4.93
CA VAL A 108 -13.69 25.89 4.55
C VAL A 108 -13.84 26.39 3.11
N GLU A 109 -13.41 27.62 2.85
CA GLU A 109 -13.35 28.15 1.48
C GLU A 109 -12.49 27.26 0.57
N PRO A 110 -12.89 27.00 -0.69
CA PRO A 110 -12.21 26.04 -1.55
C PRO A 110 -10.70 26.25 -1.70
N GLU A 111 -10.24 27.49 -1.75
CA GLU A 111 -8.82 27.82 -1.90
C GLU A 111 -7.98 27.34 -0.70
N ASN A 112 -8.51 27.51 0.51
CA ASN A 112 -7.85 27.06 1.73
C ASN A 112 -7.88 25.54 1.85
N LEU A 113 -8.98 24.91 1.42
CA LEU A 113 -9.09 23.45 1.38
C LEU A 113 -8.06 22.86 0.40
N PHE A 114 -7.87 23.45 -0.78
CA PHE A 114 -6.85 23.01 -1.74
C PHE A 114 -5.43 23.21 -1.21
N ALA A 115 -5.16 24.29 -0.49
CA ALA A 115 -3.86 24.49 0.15
C ALA A 115 -3.57 23.39 1.20
N GLN A 116 -4.54 23.04 2.03
CA GLN A 116 -4.40 21.96 3.02
C GLN A 116 -4.17 20.59 2.37
N PHE A 117 -4.87 20.29 1.27
CA PHE A 117 -4.61 19.07 0.50
C PHE A 117 -3.21 19.08 -0.15
N ALA A 118 -2.75 20.23 -0.64
CA ALA A 118 -1.42 20.37 -1.23
C ALA A 118 -0.31 20.14 -0.20
N ASP A 119 -0.44 20.72 0.99
CA ASP A 119 0.51 20.53 2.09
C ASP A 119 0.57 19.07 2.54
N ALA A 120 -0.60 18.42 2.69
CA ALA A 120 -0.67 16.99 2.99
C ALA A 120 0.00 16.13 1.90
N ALA A 121 -0.11 16.54 0.62
CA ALA A 121 0.47 15.80 -0.50
C ALA A 121 1.98 15.96 -0.55
N GLU A 122 2.48 17.17 -0.30
CA GLU A 122 3.91 17.40 -0.19
C GLU A 122 4.52 16.61 0.98
N GLU A 123 3.85 16.60 2.14
CA GLU A 123 4.30 15.78 3.27
C GLU A 123 4.27 14.29 2.91
N PHE A 124 3.19 13.78 2.30
CA PHE A 124 3.09 12.39 1.90
C PHE A 124 4.22 11.97 0.95
N LEU A 125 4.56 12.81 -0.02
CA LEU A 125 5.66 12.51 -0.96
C LEU A 125 7.03 12.45 -0.27
N ARG A 126 7.24 13.22 0.80
CA ARG A 126 8.50 13.21 1.58
C ARG A 126 8.66 11.98 2.46
N GLN A 127 7.56 11.41 2.92
CA GLN A 127 7.53 10.25 3.84
C GLN A 127 6.70 9.11 3.25
N ARG A 128 6.73 8.99 1.92
CA ARG A 128 5.99 7.96 1.19
C ARG A 128 6.41 6.60 1.74
N PRO A 129 5.45 5.70 2.05
CA PRO A 129 5.80 4.35 2.48
C PRO A 129 6.70 3.69 1.46
N THR A 130 7.56 2.78 1.90
CA THR A 130 8.32 1.99 0.95
C THR A 130 7.49 0.88 0.32
N TYR A 131 7.99 0.35 -0.80
CA TYR A 131 7.44 -0.85 -1.42
C TYR A 131 7.51 -2.09 -0.53
N TRP A 132 8.23 -2.05 0.58
CA TRP A 132 8.28 -3.11 1.56
C TRP A 132 7.35 -2.83 2.77
N PRO A 133 6.16 -3.45 2.82
CA PRO A 133 5.14 -3.12 3.80
C PRO A 133 5.14 -3.96 5.08
N PHE A 134 6.14 -4.82 5.28
CA PHE A 134 6.06 -5.89 6.28
C PHE A 134 7.09 -5.83 7.41
N ASP A 135 8.15 -5.04 7.25
CA ASP A 135 9.20 -4.88 8.26
C ASP A 135 9.59 -3.40 8.37
N ASP A 136 9.73 -2.92 9.60
CA ASP A 136 10.23 -1.58 9.94
C ASP A 136 11.78 -1.54 9.98
N GLY A 137 12.43 -2.69 9.77
CA GLY A 137 13.87 -2.82 9.61
C GLY A 137 14.37 -2.32 8.26
N ARG A 138 15.38 -2.99 7.71
CA ARG A 138 15.97 -2.60 6.42
C ARG A 138 15.06 -3.05 5.27
N ASP A 139 14.70 -2.13 4.40
CA ASP A 139 13.97 -2.45 3.18
C ASP A 139 14.85 -3.30 2.23
N PRO A 140 14.45 -4.56 1.90
CA PRO A 140 15.18 -5.40 0.94
C PRO A 140 15.19 -4.85 -0.49
N LEU A 141 14.31 -3.92 -0.82
CA LEU A 141 14.17 -3.25 -2.12
C LEU A 141 15.03 -2.00 -2.25
N GLY A 142 15.75 -1.61 -1.19
CA GLY A 142 16.78 -0.57 -1.25
C GLY A 142 16.28 0.86 -1.10
N GLU A 143 15.06 1.08 -0.59
CA GLU A 143 14.67 2.41 -0.10
C GLU A 143 15.21 2.58 1.34
N ASP A 144 16.43 3.13 1.45
CA ASP A 144 16.87 3.77 2.69
C ASP A 144 16.11 5.11 2.80
N LEU A 145 14.97 5.13 3.50
CA LEU A 145 14.26 6.38 3.87
C LEU A 145 14.94 7.07 5.05
#